data_AF-F6XNB5-F1
#
_entry.id   AF-F6XNB5-F1
#
_cell.length_a   1.000
_cell.length_b   1.000
_cell.length_c   1.000
_cell.angle_alpha   90.00
_cell.angle_beta   90.00
_cell.angle_gamma   90.00
#
_symmetry.space_group_name_H-M   'P 1'
#
loop_
_entity.id
_entity.type
_entity.pdbx_description
1 polymer ?
#
loop_
_entity_poly.entity_id
_entity_poly.type
_entity_poly.pdbx_seq_one_letter_code
_entity_poly.pdbx_strand_id
1 'polypeptide(L)'
;MKAFMAAFLVWTLISANGGGGEAWPTHTACRDGSLEVLYQSCDPLQDFGFSVDQCSKQLKSNLNVRFGIILREDIKQLFLDVALFTKGSSILNYSYPVCEEGLPKFTFCGRRKGEQIYYAGPVNNPGFEIPPVFNFILSVFQNL
;
A
#
# COMPACT_ATOMS: atom_id res chain seq x y z
N MET A 1 36.66 13.68 10.43
CA MET A 1 35.23 13.86 10.11
C MET A 1 34.52 12.55 10.43
N LYS A 2 33.64 12.55 11.43
CA LYS A 2 32.93 11.35 11.90
C LYS A 2 31.57 11.31 11.22
N ALA A 3 31.36 10.31 10.38
CA ALA A 3 30.08 10.03 9.74
C ALA A 3 29.07 9.61 10.83
N PHE A 4 27.96 10.33 10.94
CA PHE A 4 26.81 9.89 11.72
C PHE A 4 26.00 8.94 10.85
N MET A 5 26.13 7.64 11.09
CA MET A 5 25.21 6.62 10.59
C MET A 5 23.97 6.63 11.47
N ALA A 6 22.86 7.18 10.98
CA ALA A 6 21.56 7.06 11.64
C ALA A 6 20.90 5.75 11.21
N ALA A 7 21.08 4.69 12.01
CA ALA A 7 20.32 3.46 11.87
C ALA A 7 18.92 3.66 12.47
N PHE A 8 17.89 3.76 11.62
CA PHE A 8 16.51 3.68 12.08
C PHE A 8 16.12 2.21 12.24
N LEU A 9 16.20 1.72 13.48
CA LEU A 9 15.57 0.46 13.88
C LEU A 9 14.07 0.69 14.00
N VAL A 10 13.29 0.23 13.02
CA VAL A 10 11.83 0.13 13.16
C VAL A 10 11.50 -1.28 13.61
N TRP A 11 11.35 -1.45 14.92
CA TRP A 11 10.67 -2.59 15.51
C TRP A 11 9.61 -2.06 16.46
N THR A 12 8.35 -2.19 16.08
CA THR A 12 7.22 -2.09 17.01
C THR A 12 6.21 -3.18 16.70
N LEU A 13 6.33 -4.25 17.48
CA LEU A 13 5.21 -5.13 17.84
C LEU A 13 4.12 -4.26 18.48
N ILE A 14 2.90 -4.27 17.95
CA ILE A 14 1.74 -3.87 18.77
C ILE A 14 0.54 -4.76 18.44
N SER A 15 0.48 -5.85 19.20
CA SER A 15 -0.78 -6.50 19.54
C SER A 15 -1.49 -5.62 20.59
N ALA A 16 -2.76 -5.29 20.31
CA ALA A 16 -3.82 -4.89 21.24
C ALA A 16 -3.52 -3.89 22.38
N ASN A 17 -4.26 -2.78 22.31
CA ASN A 17 -4.79 -1.97 23.40
C ASN A 17 -3.95 -0.77 23.91
N GLY A 18 -4.25 0.40 23.34
CA GLY A 18 -4.38 1.66 24.08
C GLY A 18 -3.16 2.57 24.20
N GLY A 19 -3.13 3.64 23.39
CA GLY A 19 -2.56 4.93 23.77
C GLY A 19 -1.56 5.56 22.81
N GLY A 20 -2.03 6.48 21.94
CA GLY A 20 -1.17 7.49 21.29
C GLY A 20 -1.45 7.76 19.81
N GLY A 21 -2.57 8.42 19.52
CA GLY A 21 -3.06 8.73 18.17
C GLY A 21 -4.21 7.82 17.78
N GLU A 22 -5.41 8.37 17.55
CA GLU A 22 -6.51 7.57 17.00
C GLU A 22 -6.06 7.01 15.66
N ALA A 23 -6.03 5.68 15.53
CA ALA A 23 -5.75 5.04 14.27
C ALA A 23 -6.83 5.46 13.25
N TRP A 24 -6.45 5.64 11.98
CA TRP A 24 -7.39 5.97 10.92
C TRP A 24 -8.53 4.94 10.85
N PRO A 25 -9.73 5.34 10.42
CA PRO A 25 -10.85 4.40 10.34
C PRO A 25 -10.53 3.25 9.36
N THR A 26 -11.13 2.09 9.61
CA THR A 26 -11.12 0.98 8.65
C THR A 26 -12.14 1.24 7.54
N HIS A 27 -11.70 1.11 6.29
CA HIS A 27 -12.50 1.32 5.10
C HIS A 27 -12.76 0.02 4.36
N THR A 28 -13.83 -0.02 3.57
CA THR A 28 -14.12 -1.12 2.64
C THR A 28 -13.62 -0.75 1.25
N ALA A 29 -12.56 -1.42 0.78
CA ALA A 29 -12.05 -1.24 -0.57
C ALA A 29 -12.99 -1.85 -1.62
N CYS A 30 -13.54 -3.02 -1.30
CA CYS A 30 -14.59 -3.67 -2.07
C CYS A 30 -15.31 -4.74 -1.26
N ARG A 31 -16.57 -5.02 -1.61
CA ARG A 31 -17.37 -6.09 -1.04
C ARG A 31 -18.23 -6.68 -2.15
N ASP A 32 -18.07 -7.98 -2.42
CA ASP A 32 -18.93 -8.73 -3.34
C ASP A 32 -19.14 -10.17 -2.86
N GLY A 33 -20.41 -10.54 -2.73
CA GLY A 33 -20.83 -11.85 -2.21
C GLY A 33 -20.18 -12.21 -0.87
N SER A 34 -19.21 -13.13 -0.92
CA SER A 34 -18.49 -13.65 0.25
C SER A 34 -17.04 -13.18 0.34
N LEU A 35 -16.63 -12.22 -0.50
CA LEU A 35 -15.35 -11.54 -0.40
C LEU A 35 -15.57 -10.11 0.10
N GLU A 36 -14.82 -9.75 1.13
CA GLU A 36 -14.74 -8.39 1.64
C GLU A 36 -13.27 -8.03 1.82
N VAL A 37 -12.87 -6.88 1.28
CA VAL A 37 -11.53 -6.34 1.41
C VAL A 37 -11.60 -5.06 2.23
N LEU A 38 -11.02 -5.11 3.41
CA LEU A 38 -10.90 -3.97 4.32
C LEU A 38 -9.47 -3.44 4.30
N TYR A 39 -9.30 -2.13 4.48
CA TYR A 39 -7.98 -1.51 4.66
C TYR A 39 -8.04 -0.43 5.73
N GLN A 40 -6.87 -0.12 6.29
CA GLN A 40 -6.68 0.95 7.26
C GLN A 40 -5.31 1.59 6.98
N SER A 41 -5.25 2.91 6.95
CA SER A 41 -3.96 3.60 6.79
C SER A 41 -3.10 3.42 8.04
N CYS A 42 -1.85 3.01 7.82
CA CYS A 42 -0.81 2.94 8.86
C CYS A 42 0.08 4.20 8.88
N ASP A 43 -0.12 5.15 7.96
CA ASP A 43 0.58 6.43 7.97
C ASP A 43 0.01 7.32 9.09
N PRO A 44 0.78 7.67 10.14
CA PRO A 44 0.27 8.48 11.24
C PRO A 44 -0.15 9.90 10.79
N LEU A 45 0.24 10.34 9.60
CA LEU A 45 0.00 11.71 9.14
C LEU A 45 -1.29 11.88 8.33
N GLN A 46 -1.78 10.82 7.68
CA GLN A 46 -2.97 10.91 6.83
C GLN A 46 -3.59 9.56 6.47
N ASP A 47 -4.87 9.63 6.12
CA ASP A 47 -5.60 8.57 5.47
C ASP A 47 -5.51 8.68 3.94
N PHE A 48 -6.00 7.67 3.22
CA PHE A 48 -6.09 7.67 1.77
C PHE A 48 -7.37 6.99 1.28
N GLY A 49 -7.79 7.33 0.07
CA GLY A 49 -8.90 6.68 -0.61
C GLY A 49 -8.42 5.51 -1.46
N PHE A 50 -9.01 4.34 -1.31
CA PHE A 50 -8.73 3.18 -2.15
C PHE A 50 -9.98 2.35 -2.40
N SER A 51 -10.19 1.94 -3.65
CA SER A 51 -11.23 0.99 -4.02
C SER A 51 -10.84 0.11 -5.20
N VAL A 52 -11.50 -1.04 -5.32
CA VAL A 52 -11.29 -2.02 -6.40
C VAL A 52 -12.61 -2.19 -7.17
N ASP A 53 -12.58 -2.01 -8.49
CA ASP A 53 -13.80 -1.97 -9.30
C ASP A 53 -14.49 -3.34 -9.39
N GLN A 54 -13.74 -4.45 -9.55
CA GLN A 54 -14.29 -5.81 -9.67
C GLN A 54 -13.74 -6.71 -8.55
N CYS A 55 -14.43 -6.72 -7.42
CA CYS A 55 -14.15 -7.62 -6.30
C CYS A 55 -14.65 -9.03 -6.64
N SER A 56 -13.80 -10.05 -6.59
CA SER A 56 -14.26 -11.43 -6.69
C SER A 56 -13.25 -12.40 -6.06
N LYS A 57 -13.72 -13.54 -5.56
CA LYS A 57 -12.87 -14.57 -4.93
C LYS A 57 -11.72 -15.05 -5.82
N GLN A 58 -11.94 -15.05 -7.14
CA GLN A 58 -10.90 -15.25 -8.13
C GLN A 58 -10.32 -13.90 -8.51
N LEU A 59 -9.13 -13.58 -8.00
CA LEU A 59 -8.49 -12.33 -8.37
C LEU A 59 -8.09 -12.39 -9.85
N LYS A 60 -8.72 -11.57 -10.69
CA LYS A 60 -8.32 -11.43 -12.09
C LYS A 60 -6.95 -10.75 -12.17
N SER A 61 -6.20 -11.04 -13.22
CA SER A 61 -5.04 -10.21 -13.55
C SER A 61 -5.48 -8.82 -13.99
N ASN A 62 -4.60 -7.83 -13.83
CA ASN A 62 -4.84 -6.46 -14.28
C ASN A 62 -6.10 -5.80 -13.66
N LEU A 63 -6.26 -5.90 -12.35
CA LEU A 63 -7.40 -5.30 -11.66
C LEU A 63 -7.43 -3.79 -11.83
N ASN A 64 -8.61 -3.24 -12.09
CA ASN A 64 -8.82 -1.80 -12.03
C ASN A 64 -9.03 -1.36 -10.59
N VAL A 65 -8.22 -0.40 -10.16
CA VAL A 65 -8.29 0.21 -8.84
C VAL A 65 -8.47 1.71 -8.97
N ARG A 66 -9.00 2.32 -7.91
CA ARG A 66 -9.04 3.76 -7.73
C ARG A 66 -8.28 4.09 -6.47
N PHE A 67 -7.39 5.06 -6.56
CA PHE A 67 -6.53 5.47 -5.46
C PHE A 67 -6.46 6.99 -5.41
N GLY A 68 -6.58 7.56 -4.21
CA GLY A 68 -6.53 9.00 -3.98
C GLY A 68 -5.74 9.33 -2.72
N ILE A 69 -4.76 10.22 -2.83
CA ILE A 69 -3.94 10.65 -1.70
C ILE A 69 -3.40 12.07 -1.91
N ILE A 70 -3.09 12.78 -0.84
CA ILE A 70 -2.29 14.01 -0.90
C ILE A 70 -0.83 13.64 -0.64
N LEU A 71 0.08 14.08 -1.50
CA LEU A 71 1.48 13.77 -1.33
C LEU A 71 2.11 14.49 -0.15
N ARG A 72 2.81 13.72 0.69
CA ARG A 72 3.60 14.27 1.80
C ARG A 72 5.07 14.46 1.45
N GLU A 73 5.53 13.83 0.39
CA GLU A 73 6.90 13.96 -0.15
C GLU A 73 6.85 13.99 -1.69
N ASP A 74 7.91 14.52 -2.32
CA ASP A 74 8.07 14.49 -3.77
C ASP A 74 8.24 13.05 -4.26
N ILE A 75 7.61 12.65 -5.37
CA ILE A 75 7.80 11.34 -6.00
C ILE A 75 9.01 11.39 -6.95
N LYS A 76 10.21 11.12 -6.44
CA LYS A 76 11.40 10.92 -7.30
C LYS A 76 11.49 9.48 -7.76
N GLN A 77 11.45 8.56 -6.81
CA GLN A 77 11.35 7.12 -7.01
C GLN A 77 10.24 6.60 -6.11
N LEU A 78 9.58 5.52 -6.48
CA LEU A 78 8.50 4.95 -5.68
C LEU A 78 8.47 3.45 -5.84
N PHE A 79 8.50 2.77 -4.70
CA PHE A 79 8.46 1.31 -4.62
C PHE A 79 7.23 0.89 -3.82
N LEU A 80 6.62 -0.21 -4.24
CA LEU A 80 5.53 -0.86 -3.57
C LEU A 80 6.00 -2.22 -3.06
N ASP A 81 6.01 -2.38 -1.75
CA ASP A 81 6.19 -3.68 -1.12
C ASP A 81 4.83 -4.24 -0.69
N VAL A 82 4.61 -5.51 -1.03
CA VAL A 82 3.43 -6.28 -0.68
C VAL A 82 3.90 -7.47 0.15
N ALA A 83 3.45 -7.53 1.40
CA ALA A 83 3.67 -8.67 2.27
C ALA A 83 2.34 -9.34 2.60
N LEU A 84 2.21 -10.62 2.25
CA LEU A 84 1.04 -11.45 2.51
C LEU A 84 1.29 -12.34 3.70
N PHE A 85 0.38 -12.29 4.67
CA PHE A 85 0.44 -13.06 5.91
C PHE A 85 -0.74 -14.01 6.03
N THR A 86 -0.47 -15.24 6.43
CA THR A 86 -1.49 -16.20 6.86
C THR A 86 -1.09 -16.76 8.21
N LYS A 87 -2.01 -16.76 9.19
CA LYS A 87 -1.75 -17.27 10.56
C LYS A 87 -0.50 -16.65 11.22
N GLY A 88 -0.19 -15.39 10.91
CA GLY A 88 0.97 -14.68 11.47
C GLY A 88 2.31 -14.95 10.78
N SER A 89 2.37 -15.82 9.78
CA SER A 89 3.58 -16.07 8.98
C SER A 89 3.48 -15.38 7.62
N SER A 90 4.56 -14.71 7.20
CA SER A 90 4.67 -14.19 5.83
C SER A 90 4.84 -15.37 4.86
N ILE A 91 3.98 -15.41 3.84
CA ILE A 91 4.00 -16.45 2.80
C ILE A 91 4.45 -15.90 1.44
N LEU A 92 4.36 -14.59 1.23
CA LEU A 92 4.81 -13.93 0.02
C LEU A 92 5.26 -12.51 0.37
N ASN A 93 6.46 -12.15 -0.07
CA ASN A 93 6.94 -10.78 -0.11
C ASN A 93 7.25 -10.44 -1.56
N TYR A 94 6.68 -9.35 -2.05
CA TYR A 94 6.87 -8.88 -3.41
C TYR A 94 7.20 -7.39 -3.38
N SER A 95 8.22 -6.98 -4.12
CA SER A 95 8.58 -5.57 -4.29
C SER A 95 8.41 -5.19 -5.76
N TYR A 96 7.77 -4.06 -6.01
CA TYR A 96 7.51 -3.55 -7.35
C TYR A 96 7.94 -2.09 -7.51
N PRO A 97 8.80 -1.76 -8.48
CA PRO A 97 9.09 -0.38 -8.81
C PRO A 97 7.91 0.25 -9.55
N VAL A 98 7.28 1.24 -8.91
CA VAL A 98 6.17 2.04 -9.43
C VAL A 98 6.71 3.21 -10.24
N CYS A 99 7.68 3.94 -9.68
CA CYS A 99 8.36 5.06 -10.33
C CYS A 99 9.88 4.87 -10.25
N GLU A 100 10.54 4.83 -11.40
CA GLU A 100 11.99 4.80 -11.55
C GLU A 100 12.46 5.99 -12.37
N GLU A 101 13.71 6.42 -12.13
CA GLU A 101 14.33 7.47 -12.92
C GLU A 101 14.50 7.03 -14.38
N GLY A 102 13.94 7.81 -15.31
CA GLY A 102 14.05 7.55 -16.75
C GLY A 102 13.03 6.56 -17.34
N LEU A 103 12.28 5.82 -16.52
CA LEU A 103 11.25 4.86 -16.96
C LEU A 103 9.97 4.92 -16.10
N PRO A 104 9.25 6.06 -16.06
CA PRO A 104 8.03 6.17 -15.26
C PRO A 104 6.91 5.31 -15.85
N LYS A 105 6.43 4.33 -15.07
CA LYS A 105 5.30 3.47 -15.49
C LYS A 105 3.94 4.15 -15.33
N PHE A 106 3.85 5.10 -14.40
CA PHE A 106 2.62 5.80 -14.09
C PHE A 106 2.75 7.31 -14.30
N THR A 107 1.67 7.94 -14.71
CA THR A 107 1.62 9.38 -15.01
C THR A 107 1.83 10.27 -13.78
N PHE A 108 1.67 9.72 -12.57
CA PHE A 108 1.89 10.45 -11.32
C PHE A 108 3.36 10.44 -10.84
N CYS A 109 4.27 9.75 -11.53
CA CYS A 109 5.69 9.84 -11.21
C CYS A 109 6.21 11.26 -11.44
N GLY A 110 7.03 11.81 -10.53
CA GLY A 110 7.53 13.19 -10.60
C GLY A 110 6.59 14.26 -10.02
N ARG A 111 5.43 13.86 -9.46
CA ARG A 111 4.56 14.77 -8.68
C ARG A 111 5.25 15.19 -7.39
N ARG A 112 4.93 16.39 -6.92
CA ARG A 112 5.58 17.09 -5.81
C ARG A 112 4.75 17.00 -4.53
N LYS A 113 5.42 17.22 -3.41
CA LYS A 113 4.81 17.36 -2.09
C LYS A 113 3.67 18.38 -2.11
N GLY A 114 2.56 18.01 -1.49
CA GLY A 114 1.33 18.78 -1.40
C GLY A 114 0.34 18.55 -2.55
N GLU A 115 0.76 17.90 -3.64
CA GLU A 115 -0.15 17.62 -4.76
C GLU A 115 -1.09 16.47 -4.46
N GLN A 116 -2.36 16.61 -4.87
CA GLN A 116 -3.33 15.54 -4.79
C GLN A 116 -3.19 14.61 -6.00
N ILE A 117 -3.03 13.33 -5.74
CA ILE A 117 -3.06 12.28 -6.76
C ILE A 117 -4.45 11.66 -6.76
N TYR A 118 -4.98 11.46 -7.97
CA TYR A 118 -6.07 10.52 -8.22
C TYR A 118 -5.64 9.59 -9.35
N TYR A 119 -5.60 8.30 -9.07
CA TYR A 119 -5.34 7.24 -10.03
C TYR A 119 -6.60 6.39 -10.20
N ALA A 120 -6.98 6.12 -11.44
CA ALA A 120 -8.03 5.17 -11.78
C ALA A 120 -7.58 4.37 -13.00
N GLY A 121 -7.29 3.09 -12.81
CA GLY A 121 -6.75 2.26 -13.88
C GLY A 121 -6.24 0.90 -13.40
N PRO A 122 -5.69 0.10 -14.33
CA PRO A 122 -5.25 -1.25 -14.04
C PRO A 122 -3.95 -1.28 -13.21
N VAL A 123 -3.80 -2.28 -12.35
CA VAL A 123 -2.51 -2.62 -11.70
C VAL A 123 -2.01 -3.94 -12.24
N ASN A 124 -0.71 -4.07 -12.50
CA ASN A 124 -0.13 -5.27 -13.10
C ASN A 124 0.02 -6.41 -12.08
N ASN A 125 -1.09 -6.89 -11.53
CA ASN A 125 -1.12 -8.02 -10.59
C ASN A 125 -1.27 -9.36 -11.34
N PRO A 126 -0.63 -10.44 -10.87
CA PRO A 126 -0.97 -11.78 -11.33
C PRO A 126 -2.38 -12.15 -10.87
N GLY A 127 -3.06 -12.99 -11.65
CA GLY A 127 -4.29 -13.62 -11.21
C GLY A 127 -3.97 -14.73 -10.20
N PHE A 128 -4.72 -14.80 -9.10
CA PHE A 128 -4.56 -15.87 -8.11
C PHE A 128 -5.87 -16.14 -7.35
N GLU A 129 -5.97 -17.32 -6.76
CA GLU A 129 -7.11 -17.68 -5.90
C GLU A 129 -6.85 -17.21 -4.47
N ILE A 130 -7.77 -16.41 -3.96
CA ILE A 130 -7.64 -15.77 -2.66
C ILE A 130 -7.86 -16.82 -1.54
N PRO A 131 -6.90 -17.03 -0.61
CA PRO A 131 -7.08 -17.93 0.53
C PRO A 131 -8.25 -17.48 1.44
N PRO A 132 -8.85 -18.38 2.26
CA PRO A 132 -10.03 -18.03 3.06
C PRO A 132 -9.84 -16.88 4.06
N VAL A 133 -8.66 -16.78 4.68
CA VAL A 133 -8.30 -15.69 5.60
C VAL A 133 -6.82 -15.36 5.43
N PHE A 134 -6.52 -14.10 5.14
CA PHE A 134 -5.18 -13.58 4.99
C PHE A 134 -5.16 -12.10 5.35
N ASN A 135 -3.98 -11.58 5.66
CA ASN A 135 -3.74 -10.16 5.83
C ASN A 135 -2.68 -9.71 4.82
N PHE A 136 -2.83 -8.50 4.29
CA PHE A 136 -1.82 -7.84 3.48
C PHE A 136 -1.28 -6.63 4.20
N ILE A 137 0.03 -6.40 4.06
CA ILE A 137 0.64 -5.11 4.33
C ILE A 137 1.14 -4.57 3.00
N LEU A 138 0.71 -3.34 2.68
CA LEU A 138 1.14 -2.58 1.52
C LEU A 138 1.99 -1.42 2.03
N SER A 139 3.26 -1.41 1.65
CA SER A 139 4.20 -0.36 2.02
C SER A 139 4.62 0.39 0.76
N VAL A 140 4.37 1.69 0.72
CA VAL A 140 4.81 2.57 -0.37
C VAL A 140 5.90 3.48 0.16
N PHE A 141 7.08 3.41 -0.44
CA PHE A 141 8.26 4.13 0.06
C PHE A 141 9.19 4.57 -1.08
N GLN A 142 10.16 5.41 -0.71
CA GLN A 142 11.23 5.86 -1.58
C GLN A 142 12.57 5.50 -0.93
N ASN A 143 13.56 5.14 -1.75
CA ASN A 143 14.94 5.00 -1.27
C ASN A 143 15.52 6.42 -1.16
N LEU A 144 15.82 6.86 0.07
CA LEU A 144 16.44 8.16 0.35
C LEU A 144 17.95 8.16 0.13
#